data_AF-A0A4Q7YYY3-F1
#
_entry.id   AF-A0A4Q7YYY3-F1
#
_cell.length_a   1.000
_cell.length_b   1.000
_cell.length_c   1.000
_cell.angle_alpha   90.00
_cell.angle_beta   90.00
_cell.angle_gamma   90.00
#
_symmetry.space_group_name_H-M   'P 1'
#
loop_
_entity.id
_entity.type
_entity.pdbx_description
1 polymer ?
#
loop_
_entity_poly.entity_id
_entity_poly.type
_entity_poly.pdbx_seq_one_letter_code
_entity_poly.pdbx_strand_id
1 'polypeptide(L)'
;MPEAAQSTSETFTLSGAVHVLLQFDVCEEIRLDRLRDLLSAPTVQQPALKHPAPGYVRYKRPPVVEPTEPFLLDTGERLLGEIKYYDYGVVSVVLQLPFSGPWETLIALAGRWAWEIDFAAHASQIVRLRLQAAAPALIKPYADWLSEDYLIVHVRHITGSPAAADLIAAHGSRIAQVVRGDTLPLSTQECHEVLQSSISYYPTDLTVIGWNAAFLYDTPAGAEAAIQLLEYANSQLLEFRHYDELLTQVLDTVYDSFEQPSNVFTRWRRAGSANRLHTVLLEVMELTEHADNAIKFLSDMFAARLYRLAAAKVGVPDYKDLVKQKINTAEDLYRFMVDQFNQSRAFFLESAVVIILVIELIYLFRGKGL
;
A
#
# COMPACT_ATOMS: atom_id res chain seq x y z
N MET A 1 -24.19 62.17 15.53
CA MET A 1 -23.39 61.21 14.73
C MET A 1 -22.61 60.35 15.69
N PRO A 2 -22.93 59.06 15.85
CA PRO A 2 -22.02 58.13 16.48
C PRO A 2 -21.16 57.48 15.39
N GLU A 3 -19.87 57.41 15.69
CA GLU A 3 -18.81 56.79 14.92
C GLU A 3 -19.06 55.28 14.88
N ALA A 4 -19.37 54.75 13.70
CA ALA A 4 -19.55 53.33 13.48
C ALA A 4 -18.19 52.64 13.67
N ALA A 5 -18.06 51.88 14.76
CA ALA A 5 -16.98 50.92 14.93
C ALA A 5 -17.06 49.92 13.76
N GLN A 6 -16.15 50.07 12.80
CA GLN A 6 -15.89 49.07 11.79
C GLN A 6 -15.31 47.85 12.51
N SER A 7 -16.17 46.90 12.86
CA SER A 7 -15.77 45.54 13.19
C SER A 7 -15.20 44.91 11.92
N THR A 8 -13.88 44.99 11.73
CA THR A 8 -13.16 44.26 10.69
C THR A 8 -13.46 42.78 10.92
N SER A 9 -14.38 42.22 10.14
CA SER A 9 -14.66 40.79 10.14
C SER A 9 -13.43 40.13 9.53
N GLU A 10 -12.51 39.65 10.37
CA GLU A 10 -11.41 38.82 9.88
C GLU A 10 -12.02 37.67 9.07
N THR A 11 -11.78 37.67 7.77
CA THR A 11 -12.31 36.65 6.87
C THR A 11 -11.63 35.35 7.21
N PHE A 12 -12.39 34.35 7.69
CA PHE A 12 -11.86 33.05 8.06
C PHE A 12 -11.11 32.43 6.87
N THR A 13 -9.80 32.32 7.00
CA THR A 13 -8.90 31.86 5.94
C THR A 13 -8.06 30.68 6.45
N LEU A 14 -7.95 29.67 5.59
CA LEU A 14 -7.03 28.55 5.73
C LEU A 14 -5.87 28.73 4.76
N SER A 15 -4.68 28.26 5.14
CA SER A 15 -3.55 28.15 4.22
C SER A 15 -2.70 26.94 4.54
N GLY A 16 -2.11 26.36 3.51
CA GLY A 16 -1.43 25.08 3.62
C GLY A 16 -1.01 24.53 2.28
N ALA A 17 -0.94 23.21 2.19
CA ALA A 17 -0.70 22.50 0.94
C ALA A 17 -1.57 21.24 0.86
N VAL A 18 -1.98 20.90 -0.35
CA VAL A 18 -2.56 19.60 -0.67
C VAL A 18 -1.47 18.76 -1.31
N HIS A 19 -1.26 17.56 -0.76
CA HIS A 19 -0.31 16.58 -1.24
C HIS A 19 -1.06 15.43 -1.90
N VAL A 20 -0.67 15.04 -3.10
CA VAL A 20 -1.11 13.79 -3.74
C VAL A 20 0.04 12.81 -3.62
N LEU A 21 -0.20 11.74 -2.87
CA LEU A 21 0.71 10.63 -2.74
C LEU A 21 0.29 9.55 -3.74
N LEU A 22 1.21 9.12 -4.60
CA LEU A 22 0.98 8.07 -5.59
C LEU A 22 2.07 7.03 -5.42
N GLN A 23 1.70 5.80 -5.09
CA GLN A 23 2.66 4.72 -4.89
C GLN A 23 2.48 3.67 -5.96
N PHE A 24 3.58 3.20 -6.51
CA PHE A 24 3.63 2.16 -7.54
C PHE A 24 4.48 1.01 -7.05
N ASP A 25 3.97 -0.20 -7.21
CA ASP A 25 4.72 -1.42 -6.97
C ASP A 25 5.34 -1.89 -8.29
N VAL A 26 6.67 -1.79 -8.39
CA VAL A 26 7.37 -1.85 -9.68
C VAL A 26 8.25 -3.08 -9.85
N CYS A 27 8.70 -3.70 -8.76
CA CYS A 27 9.60 -4.85 -8.78
C CYS A 27 9.71 -5.49 -7.38
N GLU A 28 10.34 -6.67 -7.26
CA GLU A 28 10.55 -7.29 -5.93
C GLU A 28 11.56 -6.51 -5.05
N GLU A 29 12.63 -5.98 -5.64
CA GLU A 29 13.65 -5.24 -4.88
C GLU A 29 14.30 -4.14 -5.74
N ILE A 30 14.49 -2.95 -5.14
CA ILE A 30 15.32 -1.88 -5.72
C ILE A 30 16.64 -1.84 -4.98
N ARG A 31 17.74 -2.07 -5.70
CA ARG A 31 19.09 -1.91 -5.16
C ARG A 31 19.44 -0.43 -5.03
N LEU A 32 19.06 0.18 -3.89
CA LEU A 32 19.20 1.61 -3.63
C LEU A 32 20.64 2.13 -3.82
N ASP A 33 21.66 1.35 -3.47
CA ASP A 33 23.06 1.77 -3.66
C ASP A 33 23.40 1.95 -5.15
N ARG A 34 22.96 1.02 -6.01
CA ARG A 34 23.14 1.16 -7.47
C ARG A 34 22.25 2.24 -8.07
N LEU A 35 21.04 2.40 -7.54
CA LEU A 35 20.12 3.43 -7.98
C LEU A 35 20.73 4.83 -7.81
N ARG A 36 21.39 5.08 -6.66
CA ARG A 36 22.07 6.36 -6.39
C ARG A 36 23.13 6.68 -7.43
N ASP A 37 23.96 5.70 -7.78
CA ASP A 37 25.01 5.85 -8.79
C ASP A 37 24.42 6.17 -10.17
N LEU A 38 23.28 5.57 -10.51
CA LEU A 38 22.63 5.74 -11.81
C LEU A 38 21.87 7.07 -11.94
N LEU A 39 21.22 7.52 -10.87
CA LEU A 39 20.38 8.73 -10.90
C LEU A 39 21.13 10.01 -10.53
N SER A 40 22.39 9.93 -10.06
CA SER A 40 23.13 11.08 -9.52
C SER A 40 22.34 11.86 -8.44
N ALA A 41 21.44 11.17 -7.73
CA ALA A 41 20.52 11.75 -6.78
C ALA A 41 21.21 12.05 -5.44
N PRO A 42 20.92 13.18 -4.78
CA PRO A 42 21.50 13.49 -3.47
C PRO A 42 21.06 12.45 -2.43
N THR A 43 21.97 12.13 -1.50
CA THR A 43 21.58 11.35 -0.31
C THR A 43 20.61 12.18 0.52
N VAL A 44 19.40 11.68 0.79
CA VAL A 44 18.61 12.21 1.90
C VAL A 44 19.37 11.89 3.17
N GLN A 45 20.10 12.88 3.69
CA GLN A 45 20.53 12.82 5.08
C GLN A 45 19.24 12.77 5.90
N GLN A 46 19.10 11.75 6.75
CA GLN A 46 18.03 11.72 7.75
C GLN A 46 17.97 13.11 8.39
N PRO A 47 16.80 13.76 8.48
CA PRO A 47 16.69 15.09 9.03
C PRO A 47 17.49 15.16 10.34
N ALA A 48 18.49 16.03 10.40
CA ALA A 48 19.19 16.28 11.64
C ALA A 48 18.16 16.86 12.61
N LEU A 49 17.79 16.05 13.60
CA LEU A 49 16.81 16.35 14.65
C LEU A 49 17.08 17.75 15.23
N LYS A 50 16.38 18.76 14.72
CA LYS A 50 16.43 20.13 15.21
C LYS A 50 15.19 20.50 16.01
N HIS A 51 14.44 19.53 16.52
CA HIS A 51 13.43 19.75 17.56
C HIS A 51 13.33 18.53 18.48
N PRO A 52 12.92 18.70 19.75
CA PRO A 52 12.68 17.62 20.71
C PRO A 52 11.42 16.79 20.40
N ALA A 53 10.93 16.81 19.15
CA ALA A 53 9.96 15.83 18.68
C ALA A 53 10.75 14.57 18.27
N PRO A 54 10.50 13.40 18.89
CA PRO A 54 11.25 12.18 18.57
C PRO A 54 11.22 11.91 17.06
N GLY A 55 12.33 11.48 16.48
CA GLY A 55 12.33 10.95 15.11
C GLY A 55 11.40 9.74 15.04
N TYR A 56 10.16 9.96 14.63
CA TYR A 56 9.06 9.00 14.78
C TYR A 56 9.17 7.79 13.84
N VAL A 57 9.89 7.96 12.73
CA VAL A 57 10.13 6.92 11.72
C VAL A 57 11.62 6.77 11.50
N ARG A 58 12.13 5.55 11.67
CA ARG A 58 13.49 5.17 11.26
C ARG A 58 13.44 4.05 10.25
N TYR A 59 13.78 4.38 9.01
CA TYR A 59 13.98 3.40 7.97
C TYR A 59 15.22 2.55 8.27
N LYS A 60 15.12 1.24 8.05
CA LYS A 60 16.29 0.34 8.04
C LYS A 60 17.24 0.71 6.90
N ARG A 61 16.69 1.06 5.74
CA ARG A 61 17.40 1.62 4.58
C ARG A 61 16.65 2.86 4.08
N PRO A 62 17.22 4.07 4.21
CA PRO A 62 16.55 5.30 3.76
C PRO A 62 16.29 5.26 2.24
N PRO A 63 15.12 5.72 1.79
CA PRO A 63 14.80 5.77 0.36
C PRO A 63 15.74 6.75 -0.37
N VAL A 64 15.91 6.52 -1.67
CA VAL A 64 16.52 7.52 -2.57
C VAL A 64 15.45 8.52 -2.95
N VAL A 65 15.72 9.81 -2.86
CA VAL A 65 14.74 10.86 -3.20
C VAL A 65 15.29 11.75 -4.32
N GLU A 66 14.44 12.00 -5.30
CA GLU A 66 14.71 12.78 -6.50
C GLU A 66 13.62 13.87 -6.63
N PRO A 67 13.97 15.15 -6.79
CA PRO A 67 12.99 16.16 -7.17
C PRO A 67 12.54 15.95 -8.62
N THR A 68 11.24 16.10 -8.90
CA THR A 68 10.74 16.08 -10.27
C THR A 68 10.72 17.47 -10.88
N GLU A 69 10.66 17.51 -12.21
CA GLU A 69 10.17 18.72 -12.87
C GLU A 69 8.73 19.00 -12.41
N PRO A 70 8.33 20.27 -12.27
CA PRO A 70 6.99 20.60 -11.80
C PRO A 70 5.91 20.09 -12.75
N PHE A 71 4.91 19.45 -12.17
CA PHE A 71 3.78 18.92 -12.91
C PHE A 71 2.80 20.04 -13.24
N LEU A 72 2.47 20.21 -14.53
CA LEU A 72 1.49 21.20 -14.97
C LEU A 72 0.17 20.48 -15.26
N LEU A 73 -0.87 20.82 -14.51
CA LEU A 73 -2.23 20.39 -14.82
C LEU A 73 -2.78 21.20 -15.99
N ASP A 74 -3.73 20.63 -16.74
CA ASP A 74 -4.44 21.32 -17.83
C ASP A 74 -5.17 22.60 -17.36
N THR A 75 -5.44 22.67 -16.07
CA THR A 75 -6.04 23.81 -15.36
C THR A 75 -5.06 24.96 -15.11
N GLY A 76 -3.77 24.79 -15.43
CA GLY A 76 -2.69 25.77 -15.23
C GLY A 76 -2.00 25.71 -13.86
N GLU A 77 -2.41 24.77 -13.01
CA GLU A 77 -1.81 24.57 -11.69
C GLU A 77 -0.44 23.90 -11.82
N ARG A 78 0.56 24.43 -11.09
CA ARG A 78 1.94 23.92 -11.09
C ARG A 78 2.24 23.23 -9.77
N LEU A 79 2.35 21.91 -9.80
CA LEU A 79 2.64 21.10 -8.63
C LEU A 79 4.14 20.83 -8.55
N LEU A 80 4.71 20.96 -7.36
CA LEU A 80 6.08 20.54 -7.09
C LEU A 80 6.05 19.06 -6.74
N GLY A 81 6.96 18.27 -7.30
CA GLY A 81 6.98 16.83 -7.08
C GLY A 81 8.32 16.32 -6.57
N GLU A 82 8.28 15.20 -5.85
CA GLU A 82 9.43 14.37 -5.52
C GLU A 82 9.10 12.90 -5.76
N ILE A 83 10.10 12.11 -6.16
CA ILE A 83 10.03 10.65 -6.29
C ILE A 83 10.90 10.04 -5.22
N LYS A 84 10.35 9.10 -4.46
CA LYS A 84 11.05 8.31 -3.46
C LYS A 84 11.09 6.86 -3.90
N TYR A 85 12.26 6.25 -3.84
CA TYR A 85 12.49 4.86 -4.20
C TYR A 85 12.81 4.07 -2.94
N TYR A 86 12.00 3.07 -2.63
CA TYR A 86 12.16 2.20 -1.48
C TYR A 86 12.82 0.88 -1.87
N ASP A 87 13.59 0.27 -0.96
CA ASP A 87 14.33 -0.96 -1.26
C ASP A 87 13.43 -2.16 -1.52
N TYR A 88 12.22 -2.16 -0.95
CA TYR A 88 11.19 -3.19 -1.10
C TYR A 88 10.33 -3.02 -2.37
N GLY A 89 10.81 -2.34 -3.41
CA GLY A 89 10.13 -2.37 -4.72
C GLY A 89 9.09 -1.29 -4.97
N VAL A 90 8.80 -0.43 -3.99
CA VAL A 90 7.83 0.65 -4.13
C VAL A 90 8.50 1.96 -4.57
N VAL A 91 7.85 2.64 -5.52
CA VAL A 91 8.17 4.01 -5.93
C VAL A 91 7.01 4.93 -5.56
N SER A 92 7.30 5.94 -4.74
CA SER A 92 6.34 6.93 -4.27
C SER A 92 6.56 8.26 -4.98
N VAL A 93 5.52 8.84 -5.57
CA VAL A 93 5.51 10.17 -6.14
C VAL A 93 4.65 11.05 -5.25
N VAL A 94 5.24 12.11 -4.70
CA VAL A 94 4.53 13.09 -3.88
C VAL A 94 4.44 14.39 -4.66
N LEU A 95 3.22 14.78 -5.03
CA LEU A 95 2.95 16.06 -5.68
C LEU A 95 2.33 17.03 -4.68
N GLN A 96 2.74 18.30 -4.71
CA GLN A 96 2.27 19.31 -3.76
C GLN A 96 1.75 20.55 -4.48
N LEU A 97 0.56 21.03 -4.08
CA LEU A 97 0.03 22.34 -4.44
C LEU A 97 -0.25 23.18 -3.17
N PRO A 98 0.38 24.36 -3.01
CA PRO A 98 0.01 25.28 -1.96
C PRO A 98 -1.38 25.86 -2.21
N PHE A 99 -2.15 26.05 -1.14
CA PHE A 99 -3.47 26.69 -1.21
C PHE A 99 -3.62 27.76 -0.13
N SER A 100 -4.48 28.74 -0.42
CA SER A 100 -4.96 29.71 0.57
C SER A 100 -6.37 30.15 0.19
N GLY A 101 -7.27 30.16 1.15
CA GLY A 101 -8.67 30.52 0.92
C GLY A 101 -9.61 30.04 2.02
N PRO A 102 -10.93 30.25 1.84
CA PRO A 102 -11.94 29.73 2.73
C PRO A 102 -12.12 28.21 2.55
N TRP A 103 -12.96 27.59 3.39
CA TRP A 103 -13.23 26.15 3.36
C TRP A 103 -13.76 25.66 2.02
N GLU A 104 -14.58 26.48 1.37
CA GLU A 104 -15.22 26.19 0.09
C GLU A 104 -14.18 25.96 -1.01
N THR A 105 -13.07 26.71 -0.99
CA THR A 105 -11.93 26.50 -1.89
C THR A 105 -11.27 25.15 -1.64
N LEU A 106 -11.09 24.79 -0.37
CA LEU A 106 -10.45 23.53 0.00
C LEU A 106 -11.32 22.31 -0.32
N ILE A 107 -12.64 22.40 -0.08
CA ILE A 107 -13.61 21.34 -0.40
C ILE A 107 -13.67 21.12 -1.92
N ALA A 108 -13.73 22.20 -2.71
CA ALA A 108 -13.71 22.11 -4.17
C ALA A 108 -12.39 21.51 -4.69
N LEU A 109 -11.26 21.90 -4.10
CA LEU A 109 -9.95 21.35 -4.46
C LEU A 109 -9.86 19.85 -4.15
N ALA A 110 -10.26 19.45 -2.94
CA ALA A 110 -10.25 18.05 -2.51
C ALA A 110 -11.17 17.17 -3.37
N GLY A 111 -12.39 17.62 -3.67
CA GLY A 111 -13.33 16.86 -4.50
C GLY A 111 -12.84 16.66 -5.93
N ARG A 112 -12.34 17.72 -6.57
CA ARG A 112 -11.78 17.64 -7.93
C ARG A 112 -10.56 16.71 -7.97
N TRP A 113 -9.68 16.78 -6.98
CA TRP A 113 -8.45 15.99 -6.96
C TRP A 113 -8.68 14.53 -6.59
N ALA A 114 -9.71 14.23 -5.79
CA ALA A 114 -10.07 12.86 -5.45
C ALA A 114 -10.75 12.11 -6.62
N TRP A 115 -11.48 12.81 -7.50
CA TRP A 115 -12.40 12.14 -8.44
C TRP A 115 -12.30 12.56 -9.90
N GLU A 116 -11.78 13.75 -10.22
CA GLU A 116 -11.78 14.27 -11.60
C GLU A 116 -10.41 14.13 -12.29
N ILE A 117 -9.32 14.05 -11.52
CA ILE A 117 -7.94 14.03 -12.05
C ILE A 117 -7.33 12.66 -11.84
N ASP A 118 -6.95 11.99 -12.93
CA ASP A 118 -6.19 10.74 -12.88
C ASP A 118 -4.69 11.02 -12.69
N PHE A 119 -4.31 11.29 -11.45
CA PHE A 119 -2.92 11.53 -11.08
C PHE A 119 -2.04 10.29 -11.29
N ALA A 120 -2.58 9.09 -11.11
CA ALA A 120 -1.86 7.83 -11.26
C ALA A 120 -1.38 7.62 -12.70
N ALA A 121 -2.24 7.86 -13.69
CA ALA A 121 -1.87 7.76 -15.10
C ALA A 121 -0.70 8.70 -15.44
N HIS A 122 -0.74 9.94 -14.99
CA HIS A 122 0.30 10.93 -15.26
C HIS A 122 1.62 10.61 -14.55
N ALA A 123 1.57 10.29 -13.25
CA ALA A 123 2.76 9.96 -12.48
C ALA A 123 3.40 8.66 -12.98
N SER A 124 2.60 7.68 -13.41
CA SER A 124 3.12 6.41 -13.94
C SER A 124 4.04 6.61 -15.16
N GLN A 125 3.74 7.58 -16.04
CA GLN A 125 4.57 7.88 -17.21
C GLN A 125 5.94 8.43 -16.81
N ILE A 126 5.97 9.33 -15.82
CA ILE A 126 7.21 9.91 -15.29
C ILE A 126 8.04 8.81 -14.61
N VAL A 127 7.40 7.98 -13.78
CA VAL A 127 8.07 6.87 -13.10
C VAL A 127 8.62 5.87 -14.11
N ARG A 128 7.86 5.50 -15.15
CA ARG A 128 8.35 4.62 -16.24
C ARG A 128 9.58 5.18 -16.92
N LEU A 129 9.59 6.47 -17.25
CA LEU A 129 10.75 7.12 -17.86
C LEU A 129 11.99 7.07 -16.95
N ARG A 130 11.83 7.37 -15.66
CA ARG A 130 12.93 7.31 -14.69
C ARG A 130 13.44 5.89 -14.48
N LEU A 131 12.55 4.92 -14.40
CA LEU A 131 12.91 3.52 -14.20
C LEU A 131 13.61 2.89 -15.42
N GLN A 132 13.41 3.40 -16.63
CA GLN A 132 14.21 2.98 -17.80
C GLN A 132 15.70 3.26 -17.60
N ALA A 133 16.06 4.44 -17.07
CA ALA A 133 17.45 4.77 -16.76
C ALA A 133 18.00 3.96 -15.56
N ALA A 134 17.12 3.58 -14.63
CA ALA A 134 17.45 2.82 -13.43
C ALA A 134 17.33 1.29 -13.57
N ALA A 135 17.02 0.76 -14.76
CA ALA A 135 16.75 -0.67 -14.96
C ALA A 135 17.78 -1.64 -14.34
N PRO A 136 19.11 -1.37 -14.37
CA PRO A 136 20.10 -2.26 -13.73
C PRO A 136 20.00 -2.37 -12.20
N ALA A 137 19.28 -1.45 -11.54
CA ALA A 137 19.04 -1.46 -10.10
C ALA A 137 17.82 -2.31 -9.71
N LEU A 138 16.91 -2.62 -10.64
CA LEU A 138 15.66 -3.34 -10.38
C LEU A 138 15.87 -4.86 -10.40
N ILE A 139 15.28 -5.56 -9.43
CA ILE A 139 15.26 -7.02 -9.33
C ILE A 139 13.86 -7.52 -9.64
N LYS A 140 13.75 -8.35 -10.69
CA LYS A 140 12.46 -8.89 -11.19
C LYS A 140 11.39 -7.79 -11.37
N PRO A 141 11.60 -6.85 -12.30
CA PRO A 141 10.61 -5.79 -12.57
C PRO A 141 9.29 -6.37 -13.08
N TYR A 142 8.19 -5.78 -12.62
CA TYR A 142 6.85 -6.15 -13.03
C TYR A 142 6.44 -5.44 -14.32
N ALA A 143 5.65 -6.14 -15.15
CA ALA A 143 5.14 -5.59 -16.41
C ALA A 143 4.00 -4.58 -16.16
N ASP A 144 3.05 -5.01 -15.33
CA ASP A 144 1.93 -4.23 -14.85
C ASP A 144 2.18 -3.82 -13.40
N TRP A 145 1.81 -2.60 -13.05
CA TRP A 145 2.06 -2.04 -11.73
C TRP A 145 0.73 -1.82 -11.01
N LEU A 146 0.67 -2.28 -9.77
CA LEU A 146 -0.35 -1.80 -8.85
C LEU A 146 -0.02 -0.38 -8.43
N SER A 147 -1.07 0.40 -8.18
CA SER A 147 -0.93 1.75 -7.68
C SER A 147 -1.94 2.07 -6.59
N GLU A 148 -1.51 2.88 -5.63
CA GLU A 148 -2.38 3.52 -4.64
C GLU A 148 -2.24 5.03 -4.72
N ASP A 149 -3.36 5.73 -4.64
CA ASP A 149 -3.42 7.18 -4.55
C ASP A 149 -4.04 7.62 -3.21
N TYR A 150 -3.41 8.59 -2.56
CA TYR A 150 -3.85 9.10 -1.27
C TYR A 150 -3.66 10.60 -1.16
N LEU A 151 -4.71 11.32 -0.77
CA LEU A 151 -4.69 12.77 -0.65
C LEU A 151 -4.38 13.21 0.78
N ILE A 152 -3.36 14.06 0.98
CA ILE A 152 -3.07 14.63 2.30
C ILE A 152 -3.26 16.13 2.25
N VAL A 153 -4.30 16.60 2.93
CA VAL A 153 -4.59 18.02 3.08
C VAL A 153 -3.90 18.53 4.33
N HIS A 154 -2.76 19.20 4.15
CA HIS A 154 -2.00 19.80 5.24
C HIS A 154 -2.36 21.28 5.40
N VAL A 155 -3.19 21.60 6.38
CA VAL A 155 -3.48 22.96 6.82
C VAL A 155 -2.44 23.42 7.82
N ARG A 156 -1.68 24.46 7.45
CA ARG A 156 -0.60 25.02 8.29
C ARG A 156 -1.07 26.13 9.19
N HIS A 157 -2.04 26.90 8.71
CA HIS A 157 -2.58 28.04 9.42
C HIS A 157 -4.08 28.15 9.19
N ILE A 158 -4.79 28.37 10.28
CA ILE A 158 -6.22 28.68 10.33
C ILE A 158 -6.36 29.99 11.10
N THR A 159 -7.20 30.89 10.60
CA THR A 159 -7.49 32.16 11.28
C THR A 159 -7.95 31.92 12.72
N GLY A 160 -7.33 32.60 13.68
CA GLY A 160 -7.59 32.42 15.11
C GLY A 160 -6.86 31.25 15.78
N SER A 161 -6.14 30.41 15.02
CA SER A 161 -5.39 29.25 15.53
C SER A 161 -6.21 28.39 16.53
N PRO A 162 -7.39 27.90 16.13
CA PRO A 162 -8.30 27.20 17.03
C PRO A 162 -7.66 25.93 17.60
N ALA A 163 -8.08 25.54 18.80
CA ALA A 163 -7.78 24.22 19.32
C ALA A 163 -8.52 23.14 18.51
N ALA A 164 -7.97 21.93 18.47
CA ALA A 164 -8.50 20.81 17.71
C ALA A 164 -9.96 20.49 18.06
N ALA A 165 -10.30 20.52 19.35
CA ALA A 165 -11.68 20.27 19.82
C ALA A 165 -12.66 21.33 19.29
N ASP A 166 -12.27 22.62 19.34
CA ASP A 166 -13.10 23.72 18.85
C ASP A 166 -13.23 23.68 17.32
N LEU A 167 -12.14 23.30 16.63
CA LEU A 167 -12.11 23.13 15.19
C LEU A 167 -13.07 22.02 14.73
N ILE A 168 -13.07 20.87 15.42
CA ILE A 168 -14.02 19.77 15.14
C ILE A 168 -15.46 20.22 15.44
N ALA A 169 -15.69 20.89 16.56
CA ALA A 169 -17.03 21.33 16.95
C ALA A 169 -17.62 22.35 15.95
N ALA A 170 -16.82 23.31 15.49
CA ALA A 170 -17.27 24.35 14.57
C ALA A 170 -17.28 23.93 13.10
N HIS A 171 -16.33 23.08 12.68
CA HIS A 171 -16.05 22.81 11.27
C HIS A 171 -15.94 21.31 10.93
N GLY A 172 -16.38 20.41 11.81
CA GLY A 172 -16.28 18.96 11.62
C GLY A 172 -16.94 18.45 10.33
N SER A 173 -18.09 19.00 9.94
CA SER A 173 -18.75 18.64 8.67
C SER A 173 -17.91 19.00 7.44
N ARG A 174 -17.23 20.15 7.47
CA ARG A 174 -16.34 20.61 6.40
C ARG A 174 -15.06 19.78 6.35
N ILE A 175 -14.50 19.42 7.50
CA ILE A 175 -13.37 18.48 7.57
C ILE A 175 -13.76 17.13 6.96
N ALA A 176 -14.95 16.62 7.31
CA ALA A 176 -15.44 15.36 6.75
C ALA A 176 -15.61 15.43 5.22
N GLN A 177 -16.14 16.54 4.69
CA GLN A 177 -16.24 16.77 3.23
C GLN A 177 -14.87 16.74 2.55
N VAL A 178 -13.88 17.43 3.14
CA VAL A 178 -12.50 17.43 2.62
C VAL A 178 -11.90 16.02 2.64
N VAL A 179 -12.06 15.28 3.74
CA VAL A 179 -11.53 13.90 3.87
C VAL A 179 -12.26 12.90 2.96
N ARG A 180 -13.53 13.12 2.65
CA ARG A 180 -14.27 12.27 1.69
C ARG A 180 -14.05 12.69 0.23
N GLY A 181 -13.57 13.91 -0.02
CA GLY A 181 -13.55 14.49 -1.35
C GLY A 181 -14.96 14.71 -1.92
N ASP A 182 -15.95 15.02 -1.07
CA ASP A 182 -17.32 15.31 -1.52
C ASP A 182 -17.61 16.80 -1.37
N THR A 183 -18.16 17.40 -2.43
CA THR A 183 -18.54 18.82 -2.45
C THR A 183 -19.93 19.05 -1.87
N LEU A 184 -20.77 18.02 -1.83
CA LEU A 184 -22.11 18.08 -1.26
C LEU A 184 -22.08 17.89 0.25
N PRO A 185 -23.05 18.48 0.98
CA PRO A 185 -23.15 18.26 2.42
C PRO A 185 -23.35 16.79 2.77
N LEU A 186 -22.47 16.27 3.63
CA LEU A 186 -22.55 14.90 4.13
C LEU A 186 -23.63 14.76 5.20
N SER A 187 -24.16 13.55 5.35
CA SER A 187 -25.07 13.23 6.45
C SER A 187 -24.36 13.35 7.81
N THR A 188 -25.12 13.53 8.88
CA THR A 188 -24.56 13.60 10.25
C THR A 188 -23.86 12.29 10.65
N GLN A 189 -24.40 11.15 10.23
CA GLN A 189 -23.80 9.84 10.45
C GLN A 189 -22.46 9.73 9.73
N GLU A 190 -22.40 10.19 8.49
CA GLU A 190 -21.19 10.16 7.67
C GLU A 190 -20.09 11.07 8.25
N CYS A 191 -20.46 12.28 8.69
CA CYS A 191 -19.54 13.17 9.38
C CYS A 191 -18.98 12.51 10.65
N HIS A 192 -19.83 11.84 11.43
CA HIS A 192 -19.41 11.19 12.66
C HIS A 192 -18.47 10.00 12.41
N GLU A 193 -18.72 9.17 11.39
CA GLU A 193 -17.81 8.07 11.01
C GLU A 193 -16.41 8.60 10.68
N VAL A 194 -16.32 9.65 9.85
CA VAL A 194 -15.04 10.22 9.45
C VAL A 194 -14.30 10.78 10.68
N LEU A 195 -15.00 11.56 11.50
CA LEU A 195 -14.43 12.24 12.67
C LEU A 195 -14.07 11.28 13.82
N GLN A 196 -14.59 10.05 13.87
CA GLN A 196 -14.12 9.01 14.81
C GLN A 196 -12.65 8.66 14.59
N SER A 197 -12.12 8.95 13.41
CA SER A 197 -10.73 8.73 13.01
C SER A 197 -9.86 9.96 13.27
N SER A 198 -10.28 10.82 14.19
CA SER A 198 -9.51 11.99 14.62
C SER A 198 -8.51 11.61 15.72
N ILE A 199 -7.31 12.19 15.65
CA ILE A 199 -6.26 12.01 16.64
C ILE A 199 -5.43 13.29 16.75
N SER A 200 -5.07 13.64 17.99
CA SER A 200 -4.29 14.81 18.34
C SER A 200 -3.26 14.45 19.41
N TYR A 201 -2.05 15.01 19.33
CA TYR A 201 -1.05 14.93 20.37
C TYR A 201 -1.13 16.17 21.27
N TYR A 202 -1.20 17.35 20.67
CA TYR A 202 -1.39 18.63 21.33
C TYR A 202 -2.81 19.16 21.13
N PRO A 203 -3.28 20.09 21.99
CA PRO A 203 -4.57 20.76 21.78
C PRO A 203 -4.65 21.54 20.46
N THR A 204 -3.51 21.84 19.83
CA THR A 204 -3.40 22.66 18.62
C THR A 204 -3.08 21.87 17.36
N ASP A 205 -3.00 20.53 17.44
CA ASP A 205 -2.83 19.67 16.27
C ASP A 205 -4.07 18.79 16.06
N LEU A 206 -4.35 18.43 14.81
CA LEU A 206 -5.45 17.54 14.47
C LEU A 206 -5.10 16.75 13.23
N THR A 207 -5.19 15.44 13.32
CA THR A 207 -5.18 14.56 12.15
C THR A 207 -6.50 13.81 12.08
N VAL A 208 -7.18 13.87 10.93
CA VAL A 208 -8.38 13.08 10.63
C VAL A 208 -8.07 12.21 9.42
N ILE A 209 -8.15 10.89 9.60
CA ILE A 209 -7.73 9.93 8.59
C ILE A 209 -8.96 9.26 7.97
N GLY A 210 -9.09 9.39 6.65
CA GLY A 210 -10.01 8.61 5.83
C GLY A 210 -9.28 7.52 5.03
N TRP A 211 -10.08 6.76 4.29
CA TRP A 211 -9.63 5.65 3.45
C TRP A 211 -8.76 6.09 2.26
N ASN A 212 -9.07 7.23 1.63
CA ASN A 212 -8.35 7.77 0.46
C ASN A 212 -7.78 9.18 0.68
N ALA A 213 -8.07 9.81 1.83
CA ALA A 213 -7.52 11.12 2.16
C ALA A 213 -7.37 11.34 3.66
N ALA A 214 -6.49 12.26 4.05
CA ALA A 214 -6.32 12.72 5.42
C ALA A 214 -6.33 14.25 5.50
N PHE A 215 -6.89 14.78 6.58
CA PHE A 215 -6.80 16.19 6.96
C PHE A 215 -5.82 16.34 8.13
N LEU A 216 -4.78 17.14 7.94
CA LEU A 216 -3.76 17.43 8.95
C LEU A 216 -3.76 18.93 9.22
N TYR A 217 -3.96 19.31 10.47
CA TYR A 217 -3.75 20.65 10.97
C TYR A 217 -2.59 20.61 11.96
N ASP A 218 -1.42 21.09 11.53
CA ASP A 218 -0.20 21.15 12.34
C ASP A 218 0.82 22.07 11.66
N THR A 219 1.86 22.45 12.39
CA THR A 219 3.09 23.04 11.87
C THR A 219 3.76 22.15 10.82
N PRO A 220 4.56 22.72 9.90
CA PRO A 220 5.32 21.93 8.92
C PRO A 220 6.22 20.84 9.54
N ALA A 221 6.84 21.12 10.68
CA ALA A 221 7.70 20.16 11.36
C ALA A 221 6.91 19.03 12.04
N GLY A 222 5.72 19.31 12.59
CA GLY A 222 4.87 18.29 13.21
C GLY A 222 4.19 17.38 12.18
N ALA A 223 3.74 17.95 11.06
CA ALA A 223 3.07 17.21 10.00
C ALA A 223 3.99 16.24 9.24
N GLU A 224 5.30 16.50 9.17
CA GLU A 224 6.26 15.67 8.41
C GLU A 224 6.19 14.19 8.84
N ALA A 225 6.13 13.93 10.14
CA ALA A 225 6.04 12.58 10.68
C ALA A 225 4.71 11.90 10.35
N ALA A 226 3.60 12.65 10.43
CA ALA A 226 2.28 12.14 10.10
C ALA A 226 2.17 11.79 8.60
N ILE A 227 2.71 12.64 7.72
CA ILE A 227 2.80 12.40 6.28
C ILE A 227 3.60 11.14 5.99
N GLN A 228 4.78 10.97 6.61
CA GLN A 228 5.61 9.77 6.42
C GLN A 228 4.91 8.49 6.89
N LEU A 229 4.12 8.55 7.98
CA LEU A 229 3.36 7.41 8.48
C LEU A 229 2.17 7.05 7.59
N LEU A 230 1.47 8.05 7.04
CA LEU A 230 0.43 7.84 6.03
C LEU A 230 1.02 7.25 4.75
N GLU A 231 2.17 7.76 4.31
CA GLU A 231 2.91 7.22 3.16
C GLU A 231 3.31 5.76 3.38
N TYR A 232 3.79 5.43 4.57
CA TYR A 232 4.11 4.04 4.90
C TYR A 232 2.87 3.13 4.96
N ALA A 233 1.76 3.60 5.56
CA ALA A 233 0.54 2.81 5.65
C ALA A 233 -0.01 2.46 4.26
N ASN A 234 -0.01 3.41 3.32
CA ASN A 234 -0.40 3.16 1.94
C ASN A 234 0.58 2.22 1.22
N SER A 235 1.88 2.33 1.51
CA SER A 235 2.87 1.41 0.95
C SER A 235 2.65 -0.03 1.40
N GLN A 236 2.29 -0.23 2.66
CA GLN A 236 1.94 -1.55 3.20
C GLN A 236 0.68 -2.11 2.56
N LEU A 237 -0.33 -1.26 2.32
CA LEU A 237 -1.55 -1.68 1.62
C LEU A 237 -1.20 -2.21 0.23
N LEU A 238 -0.39 -1.46 -0.51
CA LEU A 238 0.05 -1.80 -1.85
C LEU A 238 0.81 -3.14 -1.88
N GLU A 239 1.71 -3.39 -0.92
CA GLU A 239 2.41 -4.69 -0.79
C GLU A 239 1.44 -5.85 -0.52
N PHE A 240 0.51 -5.71 0.43
CA PHE A 240 -0.45 -6.78 0.72
C PHE A 240 -1.41 -7.04 -0.45
N ARG A 241 -1.78 -6.00 -1.21
CA ARG A 241 -2.54 -6.17 -2.47
C ARG A 241 -1.74 -6.94 -3.51
N HIS A 242 -0.44 -6.65 -3.65
CA HIS A 242 0.42 -7.42 -4.55
C HIS A 242 0.45 -8.90 -4.17
N TYR A 243 0.68 -9.21 -2.89
CA TYR A 243 0.70 -10.60 -2.42
C TYR A 243 -0.65 -11.29 -2.62
N ASP A 244 -1.75 -10.57 -2.44
CA ASP A 244 -3.10 -11.06 -2.67
C ASP A 244 -3.30 -11.50 -4.14
N GLU A 245 -2.86 -10.67 -5.10
CA GLU A 245 -2.93 -10.96 -6.53
C GLU A 245 -2.00 -12.11 -6.94
N LEU A 246 -0.76 -12.11 -6.46
CA LEU A 246 0.21 -13.18 -6.71
C LEU A 246 -0.32 -14.54 -6.24
N LEU A 247 -0.87 -14.59 -5.02
CA LEU A 247 -1.47 -15.80 -4.47
C LEU A 247 -2.71 -16.24 -5.24
N THR A 248 -3.58 -15.31 -5.65
CA THR A 248 -4.73 -15.61 -6.51
C THR A 248 -4.28 -16.29 -7.80
N GLN A 249 -3.35 -15.69 -8.54
CA GLN A 249 -2.89 -16.24 -9.82
C GLN A 249 -2.30 -17.65 -9.67
N VAL A 250 -1.60 -17.88 -8.57
CA VAL A 250 -0.98 -19.18 -8.27
C VAL A 250 -2.03 -20.22 -7.90
N LEU A 251 -3.00 -19.86 -7.07
CA LEU A 251 -4.13 -20.71 -6.71
C LEU A 251 -4.97 -21.08 -7.94
N ASP A 252 -5.35 -20.10 -8.76
CA ASP A 252 -6.13 -20.29 -9.99
C ASP A 252 -5.41 -21.26 -10.95
N THR A 253 -4.10 -21.08 -11.15
CA THR A 253 -3.29 -22.00 -11.97
C THR A 253 -3.31 -23.43 -11.44
N VAL A 254 -3.33 -23.61 -10.11
CA VAL A 254 -3.39 -24.94 -9.50
C VAL A 254 -4.79 -25.54 -9.66
N TYR A 255 -5.86 -24.76 -9.44
CA TYR A 255 -7.24 -25.21 -9.64
C TYR A 255 -7.53 -25.62 -11.09
N ASP A 256 -7.10 -24.83 -12.08
CA ASP A 256 -7.23 -25.16 -13.51
C ASP A 256 -6.56 -26.50 -13.86
N SER A 257 -5.46 -26.84 -13.16
CA SER A 257 -4.76 -28.11 -13.36
C SER A 257 -5.54 -29.33 -12.86
N PHE A 258 -6.53 -29.13 -11.98
CA PHE A 258 -7.43 -30.18 -11.49
C PHE A 258 -8.67 -30.37 -12.37
N GLU A 259 -9.17 -29.33 -13.04
CA GLU A 259 -10.38 -29.40 -13.87
C GLU A 259 -10.15 -30.11 -15.21
N GLN A 260 -8.91 -30.22 -15.68
CA GLN A 260 -8.60 -30.91 -16.94
C GLN A 260 -8.75 -32.45 -16.82
N PRO A 261 -9.44 -33.12 -17.77
CA PRO A 261 -9.71 -34.55 -17.70
C PRO A 261 -8.41 -35.38 -17.62
N SER A 262 -8.37 -36.31 -16.68
CA SER A 262 -7.15 -36.99 -16.26
C SER A 262 -6.60 -37.95 -17.31
N ASN A 263 -5.61 -37.51 -18.10
CA ASN A 263 -4.74 -38.40 -18.87
C ASN A 263 -3.48 -38.77 -18.06
N VAL A 264 -2.90 -39.96 -18.27
CA VAL A 264 -1.73 -40.47 -17.53
C VAL A 264 -0.54 -39.49 -17.53
N PHE A 265 -0.37 -38.69 -18.59
CA PHE A 265 0.61 -37.60 -18.68
C PHE A 265 0.32 -36.39 -17.76
N THR A 266 -0.95 -36.05 -17.52
CA THR A 266 -1.33 -34.97 -16.57
C THR A 266 -1.00 -35.34 -15.12
N ARG A 267 -1.01 -36.65 -14.79
CA ARG A 267 -0.69 -37.17 -13.46
C ARG A 267 0.79 -36.97 -13.10
N TRP A 268 1.70 -37.00 -14.08
CA TRP A 268 3.14 -36.72 -13.88
C TRP A 268 3.43 -35.21 -13.85
N ARG A 269 2.66 -34.40 -14.59
CA ARG A 269 2.75 -32.91 -14.58
C ARG A 269 2.36 -32.29 -13.24
N ARG A 270 1.42 -32.91 -12.50
CA ARG A 270 0.98 -32.46 -11.16
C ARG A 270 2.10 -32.41 -10.11
N ALA A 271 3.20 -33.17 -10.29
CA ALA A 271 4.30 -33.19 -9.33
C ALA A 271 5.12 -31.90 -9.39
N GLY A 272 5.19 -31.28 -10.58
CA GLY A 272 5.79 -29.95 -10.76
C GLY A 272 4.95 -28.83 -10.16
N SER A 273 3.61 -28.98 -10.16
CA SER A 273 2.68 -28.00 -9.59
C SER A 273 2.82 -27.86 -8.07
N ALA A 274 3.05 -28.96 -7.35
CA ALA A 274 3.27 -28.91 -5.89
C ALA A 274 4.57 -28.18 -5.53
N ASN A 275 5.64 -28.40 -6.30
CA ASN A 275 6.93 -27.74 -6.07
C ASN A 275 6.86 -26.23 -6.39
N ARG A 276 6.09 -25.84 -7.41
CA ARG A 276 5.83 -24.43 -7.75
C ARG A 276 5.02 -23.73 -6.66
N LEU A 277 3.95 -24.37 -6.18
CA LEU A 277 3.14 -23.84 -5.08
C LEU A 277 3.96 -23.65 -3.80
N HIS A 278 4.81 -24.62 -3.45
CA HIS A 278 5.68 -24.52 -2.28
C HIS A 278 6.74 -23.41 -2.42
N THR A 279 7.31 -23.24 -3.62
CA THR A 279 8.30 -22.17 -3.87
C THR A 279 7.67 -20.79 -3.69
N VAL A 280 6.49 -20.56 -4.28
CA VAL A 280 5.76 -19.29 -4.13
C VAL A 280 5.34 -19.08 -2.68
N LEU A 281 4.88 -20.11 -1.99
CA LEU A 281 4.54 -20.01 -0.56
C LEU A 281 5.74 -19.56 0.27
N LEU A 282 6.92 -20.13 0.04
CA LEU A 282 8.15 -19.72 0.72
C LEU A 282 8.53 -18.27 0.38
N GLU A 283 8.47 -17.89 -0.89
CA GLU A 283 8.77 -16.52 -1.33
C GLU A 283 7.80 -15.50 -0.70
N VAL A 284 6.49 -15.77 -0.72
CA VAL A 284 5.49 -14.88 -0.09
C VAL A 284 5.65 -14.84 1.42
N MET A 285 5.97 -15.95 2.08
CA MET A 285 6.25 -15.94 3.53
C MET A 285 7.49 -15.11 3.87
N GLU A 286 8.56 -15.21 3.07
CA GLU A 286 9.77 -14.40 3.25
C GLU A 286 9.52 -12.91 2.98
N LEU A 287 8.75 -12.59 1.94
CA LEU A 287 8.39 -11.22 1.55
C LEU A 287 7.41 -10.57 2.54
N THR A 288 6.42 -11.32 3.04
CA THR A 288 5.50 -10.83 4.09
C THR A 288 6.24 -10.60 5.42
N GLU A 289 7.25 -11.41 5.76
CA GLU A 289 8.12 -11.14 6.90
C GLU A 289 8.97 -9.87 6.69
N HIS A 290 9.39 -9.57 5.45
CA HIS A 290 10.10 -8.33 5.12
C HIS A 290 9.21 -7.09 5.21
N ALA A 291 7.98 -7.16 4.69
CA ALA A 291 6.97 -6.10 4.78
C ALA A 291 6.69 -5.70 6.24
N ASP A 292 6.47 -6.70 7.11
CA ASP A 292 6.25 -6.46 8.55
C ASP A 292 7.47 -5.84 9.27
N ASN A 293 8.67 -5.88 8.66
CA ASN A 293 9.94 -5.44 9.26
C ASN A 293 10.57 -4.18 8.62
N ALA A 294 9.94 -3.57 7.60
CA ALA A 294 10.50 -2.45 6.84
C ALA A 294 10.70 -1.17 7.70
N ILE A 295 9.79 -0.90 8.64
CA ILE A 295 9.95 0.15 9.65
C ILE A 295 10.19 -0.44 11.04
N LYS A 296 11.42 -0.25 11.54
CA LYS A 296 11.87 -0.86 12.80
C LYS A 296 11.55 -0.06 14.07
N PHE A 297 11.15 1.21 13.98
CA PHE A 297 11.01 2.05 15.19
C PHE A 297 9.92 3.11 15.05
N LEU A 298 8.69 2.77 15.47
CA LEU A 298 7.74 3.76 15.99
C LEU A 298 8.23 4.13 17.39
N SER A 299 9.09 5.14 17.47
CA SER A 299 9.85 5.45 18.70
C SER A 299 9.01 6.11 19.81
N ASP A 300 7.72 6.37 19.56
CA ASP A 300 6.78 7.00 20.48
C ASP A 300 5.40 6.30 20.38
N MET A 301 4.72 6.19 21.52
CA MET A 301 3.34 5.71 21.66
C MET A 301 2.36 6.47 20.76
N PHE A 302 2.54 7.78 20.56
CA PHE A 302 1.66 8.54 19.68
C PHE A 302 1.80 8.12 18.22
N ALA A 303 3.03 8.06 17.70
CA ALA A 303 3.29 7.60 16.34
C ALA A 303 2.73 6.19 16.11
N ALA A 304 2.87 5.29 17.09
CA ALA A 304 2.30 3.95 17.01
C ALA A 304 0.77 3.94 16.99
N ARG A 305 0.10 4.89 17.64
CA ARG A 305 -1.36 5.06 17.57
C ARG A 305 -1.78 5.65 16.22
N LEU A 306 -1.06 6.68 15.74
CA LEU A 306 -1.31 7.32 14.46
C LEU A 306 -1.15 6.32 13.31
N TYR A 307 -0.06 5.54 13.30
CA TYR A 307 0.16 4.48 12.33
C TYR A 307 -0.93 3.42 12.36
N ARG A 308 -1.31 2.92 13.55
CA ARG A 308 -2.39 1.92 13.65
C ARG A 308 -3.72 2.46 13.13
N LEU A 309 -4.02 3.72 13.41
CA LEU A 309 -5.23 4.37 12.89
C LEU A 309 -5.15 4.53 11.36
N ALA A 310 -3.99 4.95 10.84
CA ALA A 310 -3.72 5.05 9.40
C ALA A 310 -3.92 3.71 8.69
N ALA A 311 -3.17 2.68 9.10
CA ALA A 311 -3.23 1.34 8.54
C ALA A 311 -4.65 0.76 8.57
N ALA A 312 -5.37 0.92 9.69
CA ALA A 312 -6.75 0.46 9.81
C ALA A 312 -7.71 1.20 8.87
N LYS A 313 -7.54 2.52 8.66
CA LYS A 313 -8.43 3.32 7.82
C LYS A 313 -8.18 3.12 6.33
N VAL A 314 -6.93 2.89 5.92
CA VAL A 314 -6.61 2.57 4.52
C VAL A 314 -6.90 1.11 4.15
N GLY A 315 -7.13 0.22 5.14
CA GLY A 315 -7.50 -1.18 4.89
C GLY A 315 -6.34 -2.18 4.85
N VAL A 316 -5.17 -1.84 5.42
CA VAL A 316 -4.02 -2.76 5.54
C VAL A 316 -4.41 -4.07 6.24
N PRO A 317 -5.11 -4.07 7.40
CA PRO A 317 -5.46 -5.31 8.09
C PRO A 317 -6.33 -6.25 7.24
N ASP A 318 -7.25 -5.70 6.43
CA ASP A 318 -8.19 -6.48 5.64
C ASP A 318 -7.44 -7.30 4.57
N TYR A 319 -6.52 -6.67 3.84
CA TYR A 319 -5.68 -7.36 2.86
C TYR A 319 -4.68 -8.32 3.53
N LYS A 320 -4.12 -7.95 4.69
CA LYS A 320 -3.24 -8.84 5.45
C LYS A 320 -3.96 -10.14 5.85
N ASP A 321 -5.21 -10.04 6.31
CA ASP A 321 -6.01 -11.21 6.69
C ASP A 321 -6.40 -12.06 5.46
N LEU A 322 -6.72 -11.43 4.32
CA LEU A 322 -6.97 -12.11 3.05
C LEU A 322 -5.75 -12.91 2.58
N VAL A 323 -4.56 -12.30 2.57
CA VAL A 323 -3.29 -12.96 2.21
C VAL A 323 -3.04 -14.14 3.13
N LYS A 324 -3.22 -13.96 4.45
CA LYS A 324 -3.04 -15.05 5.43
C LYS A 324 -4.00 -16.21 5.17
N GLN A 325 -5.26 -15.93 4.85
CA GLN A 325 -6.23 -16.97 4.49
C GLN A 325 -5.85 -17.72 3.21
N LYS A 326 -5.35 -17.01 2.20
CA LYS A 326 -4.85 -17.61 0.94
C LYS A 326 -3.62 -18.47 1.15
N ILE A 327 -2.67 -18.05 1.99
CA ILE A 327 -1.50 -18.86 2.38
C ILE A 327 -1.95 -20.18 3.01
N ASN A 328 -2.88 -20.13 3.97
CA ASN A 328 -3.41 -21.34 4.62
C ASN A 328 -4.10 -22.27 3.60
N THR A 329 -4.89 -21.70 2.69
CA THR A 329 -5.59 -22.46 1.63
C THR A 329 -4.59 -23.13 0.68
N ALA A 330 -3.53 -22.42 0.30
CA ALA A 330 -2.44 -22.95 -0.52
C ALA A 330 -1.66 -24.06 0.21
N GLU A 331 -1.43 -23.95 1.52
CA GLU A 331 -0.80 -25.00 2.32
C GLU A 331 -1.67 -26.27 2.37
N ASP A 332 -2.97 -26.14 2.59
CA ASP A 332 -3.91 -27.27 2.59
C ASP A 332 -3.96 -27.95 1.23
N LEU A 333 -3.96 -27.16 0.14
CA LEU A 333 -3.92 -27.67 -1.22
C LEU A 333 -2.61 -28.41 -1.52
N TYR A 334 -1.48 -27.87 -1.05
CA TYR A 334 -0.18 -28.53 -1.15
C TYR A 334 -0.18 -29.89 -0.41
N ARG A 335 -0.66 -29.94 0.83
CA ARG A 335 -0.77 -31.18 1.60
C ARG A 335 -1.66 -32.20 0.88
N PHE A 336 -2.83 -31.79 0.39
CA PHE A 336 -3.71 -32.64 -0.40
C PHE A 336 -3.03 -33.21 -1.66
N MET A 337 -2.26 -32.38 -2.38
CA MET A 337 -1.49 -32.83 -3.55
C MET A 337 -0.45 -33.89 -3.17
N VAL A 338 0.34 -33.64 -2.12
CA VAL A 338 1.37 -34.58 -1.64
C VAL A 338 0.74 -35.91 -1.21
N ASP A 339 -0.39 -35.88 -0.50
CA ASP A 339 -1.11 -37.07 -0.08
C ASP A 339 -1.66 -37.86 -1.28
N GLN A 340 -2.23 -37.19 -2.28
CA GLN A 340 -2.69 -37.85 -3.51
C GLN A 340 -1.52 -38.52 -4.26
N PHE A 341 -0.34 -37.90 -4.29
CA PHE A 341 0.87 -38.50 -4.86
C PHE A 341 1.31 -39.76 -4.13
N ASN A 342 1.35 -39.71 -2.79
CA ASN A 342 1.72 -40.85 -1.97
C ASN A 342 0.72 -41.99 -2.10
N GLN A 343 -0.59 -41.69 -2.12
CA GLN A 343 -1.64 -42.68 -2.33
C GLN A 343 -1.57 -43.31 -3.72
N SER A 344 -1.27 -42.54 -4.76
CA SER A 344 -1.06 -43.10 -6.11
C SER A 344 0.16 -44.03 -6.16
N ARG A 345 1.25 -43.73 -5.45
CA ARG A 345 2.42 -44.63 -5.38
C ARG A 345 2.08 -45.93 -4.63
N ALA A 346 1.32 -45.83 -3.54
CA ALA A 346 0.85 -46.98 -2.79
C ALA A 346 -0.06 -47.88 -3.66
N PHE A 347 -1.00 -47.29 -4.42
CA PHE A 347 -1.87 -48.03 -5.34
C PHE A 347 -1.09 -48.73 -6.48
N PHE A 348 -0.05 -48.09 -7.03
CA PHE A 348 0.81 -48.72 -8.04
C PHE A 348 1.62 -49.88 -7.46
N LEU A 349 2.15 -49.73 -6.25
CA LEU A 349 2.83 -50.82 -5.53
C LEU A 349 1.87 -51.98 -5.25
N GLU A 350 0.67 -51.69 -4.78
CA GLU A 350 -0.38 -52.69 -4.53
C GLU A 350 -0.78 -53.41 -5.83
N SER A 351 -1.01 -52.66 -6.91
CA SER A 351 -1.32 -53.22 -8.22
C SER A 351 -0.17 -54.05 -8.80
N ALA A 352 1.09 -53.64 -8.60
CA ALA A 352 2.25 -54.39 -9.04
C ALA A 352 2.36 -55.73 -8.30
N VAL A 353 2.12 -55.75 -6.99
CA VAL A 353 2.06 -57.00 -6.19
C VAL A 353 0.94 -57.91 -6.70
N VAL A 354 -0.26 -57.37 -6.96
CA VAL A 354 -1.38 -58.14 -7.52
C VAL A 354 -1.04 -58.69 -8.91
N ILE A 355 -0.43 -57.90 -9.79
CA ILE A 355 -0.02 -58.34 -11.14
C ILE A 355 1.03 -59.45 -11.05
N ILE A 356 2.04 -59.32 -10.18
CA ILE A 356 3.05 -60.37 -9.95
C ILE A 356 2.37 -61.65 -9.50
N LEU A 357 1.43 -61.57 -8.55
CA LEU A 357 0.70 -62.72 -8.02
C LEU A 357 -0.19 -63.39 -9.10
N VAL A 358 -0.82 -62.60 -9.97
CA VAL A 358 -1.60 -63.12 -11.12
C VAL A 358 -0.69 -63.82 -12.14
N ILE A 359 0.48 -63.26 -12.45
CA ILE A 359 1.46 -63.87 -13.35
C ILE A 359 1.96 -65.21 -12.78
N GLU A 360 2.30 -65.26 -11.49
CA GLU A 360 2.70 -66.50 -10.81
C GLU A 360 1.60 -67.55 -10.83
N LEU A 361 0.35 -67.14 -10.57
CA LEU A 361 -0.81 -68.03 -10.61
C LEU A 361 -1.00 -68.64 -12.01
N ILE A 362 -0.93 -67.82 -13.06
CA ILE A 362 -1.04 -68.29 -14.46
C ILE A 362 0.10 -69.27 -14.78
N TYR A 363 1.32 -68.99 -14.33
CA TYR A 363 2.48 -69.86 -14.56
C TYR A 363 2.34 -71.19 -13.79
N LEU A 364 1.83 -71.16 -12.56
CA LEU A 364 1.55 -72.32 -11.73
C LEU A 364 0.49 -73.25 -12.37
N PHE A 365 -0.57 -72.67 -12.94
CA PHE A 365 -1.62 -73.44 -13.61
C PHE A 365 -1.21 -73.93 -15.02
N ARG A 366 -0.37 -73.19 -15.75
CA ARG A 366 0.21 -73.66 -17.01
C ARG A 366 1.33 -74.68 -16.82
N GLY A 367 1.99 -74.70 -15.67
CA GLY A 367 3.05 -75.66 -15.32
C GLY A 367 2.58 -77.06 -14.91
N LYS A 368 1.26 -77.34 -14.89
CA LYS A 368 0.70 -78.68 -14.59
C LYS A 368 0.13 -79.41 -15.82
N GLY A 369 0.60 -79.05 -17.02
CA GLY A 369 0.25 -79.72 -18.27
C GLY A 369 1.48 -80.12 -19.06
N LEU A 370 2.31 -81.02 -18.50
CA LEU A 370 3.24 -81.89 -19.24
C LEU A 370 3.56 -83.13 -18.41
#